data_AF-A0AAU0UDU6-F1
#
_entry.id   AF-A0AAU0UDU6-F1
#
_cell.length_a   1.000
_cell.length_b   1.000
_cell.length_c   1.000
_cell.angle_alpha   90.00
_cell.angle_beta   90.00
_cell.angle_gamma   90.00
#
_symmetry.space_group_name_H-M   'P 1'
#
loop_
_entity.id
_entity.type
_entity.pdbx_description
1 polymer ?
#
loop_
_entity_poly.entity_id
_entity_poly.type
_entity_poly.pdbx_seq_one_letter_code
_entity_poly.pdbx_strand_id
1 'polypeptide(L)'
;MSSTFFIPAVNIMGIGCMAEAMTAIRNFGFHKALIVTDVGLAKAGVAAKIVGLLAEQDIDALVFDGAQPNPTVGNVEKGLALLKNSGCDFVISLGGGSPHDCAKGIALCATNGGHISDYEGVDQSAKPQLPVVAINTTAGTASEMTRFCIITDEVRHIKMAIVDRNVTPVLSVNDPGLMVAMPKALTAATGMDALTHAIEAYVSTAATPITDACALKAMALIADNLRQAVANGSDMVARENMAYAQFLAGMAFNNASLGYVHAMAHQLGGFYNLPHGVCNAILLPHVESFNASVCPSRLTDIAHAMGEDTRGLSPDDGSRAAIAAIRNLSRAVDIPAGLRELGVKEEDIPTLAANALKDACGLTNPRPAEQLQIEAIFRSAL
;
A
#
# COMPACT_ATOMS: atom_id res chain seq x y z
N MET A 1 26.71 0.51 -5.66
CA MET A 1 25.90 1.57 -5.04
C MET A 1 25.57 1.16 -3.62
N SER A 2 25.42 2.11 -2.71
CA SER A 2 24.91 1.84 -1.35
C SER A 2 23.40 1.66 -1.39
N SER A 3 22.83 0.89 -0.46
CA SER A 3 21.39 0.72 -0.28
C SER A 3 21.02 0.87 1.19
N THR A 4 19.81 1.35 1.47
CA THR A 4 19.28 1.49 2.84
C THR A 4 18.00 0.70 2.96
N PHE A 5 17.77 0.08 4.12
CA PHE A 5 16.56 -0.69 4.41
C PHE A 5 15.81 -0.06 5.59
N PHE A 6 14.66 0.54 5.29
CA PHE A 6 13.73 1.16 6.23
C PHE A 6 12.58 0.22 6.54
N ILE A 7 12.23 0.15 7.83
CA ILE A 7 11.15 -0.66 8.40
C ILE A 7 10.88 -0.13 9.82
N PRO A 8 9.65 -0.25 10.38
CA PRO A 8 9.41 0.02 11.79
C PRO A 8 10.30 -0.87 12.66
N ALA A 9 10.72 -0.33 13.81
CA ALA A 9 11.58 -1.05 14.74
C ALA A 9 10.91 -2.31 15.31
N VAL A 10 9.58 -2.26 15.50
CA VAL A 10 8.78 -3.36 16.03
C VAL A 10 7.58 -3.60 15.12
N ASN A 11 7.33 -4.87 14.79
CA ASN A 11 6.24 -5.29 13.90
C ASN A 11 5.58 -6.52 14.52
N ILE A 12 4.33 -6.39 14.95
CA ILE A 12 3.58 -7.44 15.65
C ILE A 12 2.56 -8.03 14.66
N MET A 13 2.65 -9.33 14.39
CA MET A 13 1.85 -9.99 13.36
C MET A 13 1.38 -11.35 13.83
N GLY A 14 0.25 -11.79 13.29
CA GLY A 14 -0.30 -13.13 13.54
C GLY A 14 -1.65 -13.09 14.25
N ILE A 15 -2.33 -14.23 14.26
CA ILE A 15 -3.69 -14.33 14.80
C ILE A 15 -3.71 -13.98 16.30
N GLY A 16 -4.54 -12.99 16.67
CA GLY A 16 -4.72 -12.59 18.06
C GLY A 16 -3.59 -11.75 18.63
N CYS A 17 -2.68 -11.25 17.78
CA CYS A 17 -1.54 -10.44 18.21
C CYS A 17 -1.93 -9.08 18.83
N MET A 18 -3.21 -8.68 18.75
CA MET A 18 -3.71 -7.46 19.39
C MET A 18 -3.42 -7.39 20.90
N ALA A 19 -3.44 -8.50 21.64
CA ALA A 19 -3.14 -8.49 23.07
C ALA A 19 -1.67 -8.12 23.34
N GLU A 20 -0.75 -8.66 22.54
CA GLU A 20 0.67 -8.32 22.58
C GLU A 20 0.88 -6.86 22.13
N ALA A 21 0.17 -6.41 21.10
CA ALA A 21 0.22 -5.04 20.63
C ALA A 21 -0.20 -4.03 21.73
N MET A 22 -1.29 -4.30 22.46
CA MET A 22 -1.71 -3.43 23.57
C MET A 22 -0.67 -3.37 24.69
N THR A 23 -0.06 -4.51 25.01
CA THR A 23 1.06 -4.57 25.97
C THR A 23 2.26 -3.76 25.49
N ALA A 24 2.60 -3.85 24.20
CA ALA A 24 3.67 -3.07 23.59
C ALA A 24 3.38 -1.56 23.62
N ILE A 25 2.17 -1.15 23.26
CA ILE A 25 1.71 0.26 23.32
C ILE A 25 1.87 0.82 24.74
N ARG A 26 1.43 0.07 25.76
CA ARG A 26 1.60 0.45 27.18
C ARG A 26 3.08 0.63 27.55
N ASN A 27 3.96 -0.26 27.08
CA ASN A 27 5.38 -0.21 27.40
C ASN A 27 6.13 0.98 26.78
N PHE A 28 5.56 1.64 25.76
CA PHE A 28 6.10 2.92 25.27
C PHE A 28 5.85 4.10 26.24
N GLY A 29 4.99 3.93 27.24
CA GLY A 29 4.67 4.98 28.22
C GLY A 29 3.72 6.06 27.68
N PHE A 30 2.93 5.75 26.66
CA PHE A 30 1.90 6.65 26.13
C PHE A 30 0.68 6.70 27.05
N HIS A 31 -0.02 7.83 27.06
CA HIS A 31 -1.18 8.06 27.92
C HIS A 31 -2.47 8.33 27.17
N LYS A 32 -2.43 8.99 26.00
CA LYS A 32 -3.64 9.36 25.27
C LYS A 32 -3.47 9.33 23.76
N ALA A 33 -4.22 8.43 23.11
CA ALA A 33 -4.19 8.24 21.67
C ALA A 33 -5.16 9.16 20.93
N LEU A 34 -4.74 9.67 19.77
CA LEU A 34 -5.67 10.00 18.70
C LEU A 34 -5.78 8.80 17.75
N ILE A 35 -6.93 8.14 17.70
CA ILE A 35 -7.22 7.07 16.74
C ILE A 35 -7.74 7.70 15.44
N VAL A 36 -6.97 7.61 14.37
CA VAL A 36 -7.33 8.04 13.01
C VAL A 36 -7.85 6.84 12.24
N THR A 37 -9.10 6.91 11.80
CA THR A 37 -9.80 5.82 11.10
C THR A 37 -10.78 6.36 10.06
N ASP A 38 -11.44 5.45 9.33
CA ASP A 38 -12.54 5.80 8.43
C ASP A 38 -13.92 5.59 9.07
N VAL A 39 -14.92 6.26 8.52
CA VAL A 39 -16.31 6.19 8.98
C VAL A 39 -16.90 4.77 8.95
N GLY A 40 -16.42 3.91 8.05
CA GLY A 40 -16.87 2.52 7.92
C GLY A 40 -16.44 1.68 9.13
N LEU A 41 -15.14 1.73 9.47
CA LEU A 41 -14.58 1.04 10.64
C LEU A 41 -15.11 1.60 11.96
N ALA A 42 -15.33 2.92 12.04
CA ALA A 42 -15.97 3.54 13.19
C ALA A 42 -17.40 3.02 13.39
N LYS A 43 -18.23 3.03 12.34
CA LYS A 43 -19.60 2.50 12.38
C LYS A 43 -19.67 0.99 12.64
N ALA A 44 -18.69 0.24 12.17
CA ALA A 44 -18.57 -1.19 12.45
C ALA A 44 -18.14 -1.51 13.89
N GLY A 45 -17.83 -0.49 14.71
CA GLY A 45 -17.43 -0.66 16.11
C GLY A 45 -15.97 -1.10 16.29
N VAL A 46 -15.17 -1.15 15.22
CA VAL A 46 -13.76 -1.56 15.31
C VAL A 46 -12.96 -0.52 16.09
N ALA A 47 -13.18 0.77 15.84
CA ALA A 47 -12.55 1.85 16.61
C ALA A 47 -12.93 1.77 18.11
N ALA A 48 -14.21 1.55 18.42
CA ALA A 48 -14.68 1.40 19.80
C ALA A 48 -14.05 0.19 20.51
N LYS A 49 -13.85 -0.93 19.81
CA LYS A 49 -13.11 -2.08 20.33
C LYS A 49 -11.68 -1.71 20.70
N ILE A 50 -10.97 -0.98 19.83
CA ILE A 50 -9.59 -0.53 20.12
C ILE A 50 -9.56 0.44 21.31
N VAL A 51 -10.52 1.37 21.40
CA VAL A 51 -10.66 2.25 22.58
C VAL A 51 -10.82 1.44 23.86
N GLY A 52 -11.67 0.40 23.86
CA GLY A 52 -11.85 -0.48 25.03
C GLY A 52 -10.56 -1.20 25.43
N LEU A 53 -9.83 -1.74 24.46
CA LEU A 53 -8.56 -2.43 24.69
C LEU A 53 -7.46 -1.49 25.23
N LEU A 54 -7.45 -0.22 24.80
CA LEU A 54 -6.53 0.79 25.34
C LEU A 54 -6.90 1.18 26.78
N ALA A 55 -8.20 1.31 27.08
CA ALA A 55 -8.66 1.62 28.42
C ALA A 55 -8.27 0.52 29.44
N GLU A 56 -8.24 -0.75 29.03
CA GLU A 56 -7.72 -1.86 29.85
C GLU A 56 -6.21 -1.72 30.18
N GLN A 57 -5.49 -0.88 29.43
CA GLN A 57 -4.08 -0.55 29.65
C GLN A 57 -3.88 0.81 30.32
N ASP A 58 -4.94 1.44 30.84
CA ASP A 58 -4.95 2.81 31.38
C ASP A 58 -4.55 3.88 30.35
N ILE A 59 -4.91 3.67 29.08
CA ILE A 59 -4.65 4.61 27.97
C ILE A 59 -5.97 5.20 27.47
N ASP A 60 -6.10 6.52 27.55
CA ASP A 60 -7.24 7.24 27.00
C ASP A 60 -7.18 7.28 25.47
N ALA A 61 -8.33 7.40 24.80
CA ALA A 61 -8.36 7.51 23.35
C ALA A 61 -9.46 8.44 22.86
N LEU A 62 -9.14 9.22 21.84
CA LEU A 62 -10.07 10.04 21.07
C LEU A 62 -10.12 9.54 19.63
N VAL A 63 -11.31 9.42 19.05
CA VAL A 63 -11.47 8.94 17.68
C VAL A 63 -11.66 10.10 16.71
N PHE A 64 -10.90 10.08 15.62
CA PHE A 64 -11.11 10.85 14.41
C PHE A 64 -11.43 9.88 13.27
N ASP A 65 -12.69 9.85 12.84
CA ASP A 65 -13.20 8.99 11.78
C ASP A 65 -13.29 9.70 10.41
N GLY A 66 -12.54 10.80 10.27
CA GLY A 66 -12.57 11.67 9.10
C GLY A 66 -11.62 11.28 7.97
N ALA A 67 -10.92 10.15 8.06
CA ALA A 67 -10.12 9.65 6.94
C ALA A 67 -11.03 9.09 5.84
N GLN A 68 -10.84 9.55 4.61
CA GLN A 68 -11.57 9.09 3.44
C GLN A 68 -10.64 8.35 2.47
N PRO A 69 -11.17 7.52 1.55
CA PRO A 69 -10.37 6.99 0.46
C PRO A 69 -9.66 8.12 -0.28
N ASN A 70 -8.35 7.96 -0.54
CA ASN A 70 -7.47 9.02 -1.05
C ASN A 70 -7.45 10.24 -0.10
N PRO A 71 -6.80 10.10 1.08
CA PRO A 71 -6.87 11.12 2.14
C PRO A 71 -6.32 12.45 1.64
N THR A 72 -6.95 13.55 2.04
CA THR A 72 -6.66 14.90 1.52
C THR A 72 -5.95 15.78 2.53
N VAL A 73 -5.42 16.90 2.04
CA VAL A 73 -4.90 17.99 2.89
C VAL A 73 -5.94 18.39 3.95
N GLY A 74 -7.21 18.54 3.56
CA GLY A 74 -8.29 18.88 4.50
C GLY A 74 -8.55 17.83 5.57
N ASN A 75 -8.37 16.53 5.28
CA ASN A 75 -8.46 15.48 6.31
C ASN A 75 -7.34 15.63 7.34
N VAL A 76 -6.11 15.87 6.88
CA VAL A 76 -4.93 16.07 7.74
C VAL A 76 -5.11 17.30 8.64
N GLU A 77 -5.55 18.42 8.09
CA GLU A 77 -5.76 19.66 8.86
C GLU A 77 -6.82 19.50 9.95
N LYS A 78 -7.93 18.81 9.67
CA LYS A 78 -8.99 18.53 10.65
C LYS A 78 -8.50 17.62 11.77
N GLY A 79 -7.80 16.53 11.42
CA GLY A 79 -7.23 15.62 12.40
C GLY A 79 -6.15 16.28 13.27
N LEU A 80 -5.31 17.13 12.67
CA LEU A 80 -4.29 17.91 13.37
C LEU A 80 -4.89 18.92 14.34
N ALA A 81 -5.98 19.60 13.95
CA ALA A 81 -6.70 20.51 14.85
C ALA A 81 -7.27 19.76 16.07
N LEU A 82 -7.81 18.55 15.86
CA LEU A 82 -8.30 17.71 16.96
C LEU A 82 -7.16 17.23 17.87
N LEU A 83 -6.04 16.80 17.30
CA LEU A 83 -4.85 16.38 18.04
C LEU A 83 -4.35 17.49 18.98
N LYS A 84 -4.19 18.71 18.45
CA LYS A 84 -3.67 19.87 19.21
C LYS A 84 -4.56 20.27 20.41
N ASN A 85 -5.87 20.02 20.31
CA ASN A 85 -6.84 20.43 21.32
C ASN A 85 -7.19 19.32 22.33
N SER A 86 -6.66 18.11 22.17
CA SER A 86 -7.09 16.93 22.92
C SER A 86 -6.07 16.41 23.93
N GLY A 87 -4.83 16.93 23.90
CA GLY A 87 -3.75 16.46 24.78
C GLY A 87 -3.30 15.03 24.48
N CYS A 88 -3.53 14.54 23.27
CA CYS A 88 -3.00 13.24 22.84
C CYS A 88 -1.48 13.33 22.67
N ASP A 89 -0.77 12.31 23.12
CA ASP A 89 0.69 12.21 23.06
C ASP A 89 1.20 11.23 22.00
N PHE A 90 0.30 10.48 21.36
CA PHE A 90 0.59 9.64 20.20
C PHE A 90 -0.62 9.45 19.29
N VAL A 91 -0.39 8.92 18.09
CA VAL A 91 -1.41 8.63 17.09
C VAL A 91 -1.50 7.13 16.86
N ILE A 92 -2.73 6.60 16.80
CA ILE A 92 -3.01 5.27 16.28
C ILE A 92 -3.67 5.43 14.92
N SER A 93 -3.07 4.88 13.87
CA SER A 93 -3.80 4.69 12.62
C SER A 93 -4.50 3.35 12.64
N LEU A 94 -5.79 3.33 12.30
CA LEU A 94 -6.63 2.13 12.30
C LEU A 94 -7.36 2.04 10.97
N GLY A 95 -6.95 1.10 10.13
CA GLY A 95 -7.62 0.84 8.86
C GLY A 95 -6.66 0.32 7.79
N GLY A 96 -6.92 0.68 6.53
CA GLY A 96 -5.98 0.46 5.43
C GLY A 96 -5.10 1.67 5.16
N GLY A 97 -4.55 1.75 3.94
CA GLY A 97 -3.61 2.81 3.55
C GLY A 97 -4.10 4.25 3.79
N SER A 98 -5.39 4.53 3.58
CA SER A 98 -5.91 5.90 3.72
C SER A 98 -5.88 6.43 5.16
N PRO A 99 -6.38 5.71 6.19
CA PRO A 99 -6.13 6.08 7.59
C PRO A 99 -4.65 6.15 7.97
N HIS A 100 -3.80 5.24 7.47
CA HIS A 100 -2.35 5.26 7.75
C HIS A 100 -1.68 6.55 7.25
N ASP A 101 -1.91 6.90 5.98
CA ASP A 101 -1.32 8.11 5.39
C ASP A 101 -1.88 9.38 6.04
N CYS A 102 -3.18 9.43 6.33
CA CYS A 102 -3.78 10.55 7.05
C CYS A 102 -3.14 10.73 8.44
N ALA A 103 -2.97 9.64 9.19
CA ALA A 103 -2.34 9.66 10.51
C ALA A 103 -0.88 10.10 10.47
N LYS A 104 -0.10 9.59 9.49
CA LYS A 104 1.29 10.02 9.26
C LYS A 104 1.36 11.52 8.98
N GLY A 105 0.48 12.03 8.10
CA GLY A 105 0.41 13.46 7.81
C GLY A 105 0.07 14.31 9.05
N ILE A 106 -0.91 13.88 9.84
CA ILE A 106 -1.27 14.52 11.11
C ILE A 106 -0.07 14.54 12.07
N ALA A 107 0.56 13.38 12.27
CA ALA A 107 1.67 13.21 13.20
C ALA A 107 2.93 14.00 12.78
N LEU A 108 3.22 14.07 11.48
CA LEU A 108 4.36 14.80 10.93
C LEU A 108 4.18 16.31 11.14
N CYS A 109 3.01 16.85 10.77
CA CYS A 109 2.69 18.26 10.96
C CYS A 109 2.56 18.65 12.44
N ALA A 110 2.22 17.70 13.33
CA ALA A 110 2.16 17.95 14.76
C ALA A 110 3.52 18.36 15.36
N THR A 111 4.62 17.74 14.90
CA THR A 111 5.97 18.00 15.45
C THR A 111 6.79 18.98 14.62
N ASN A 112 6.54 19.07 13.31
CA ASN A 112 7.30 19.92 12.40
C ASN A 112 6.59 21.25 12.07
N GLY A 113 5.28 21.37 12.32
CA GLY A 113 4.49 22.57 11.95
C GLY A 113 4.10 22.58 10.46
N GLY A 114 3.92 23.77 9.91
CA GLY A 114 3.66 23.97 8.48
C GLY A 114 2.36 23.34 7.94
N HIS A 115 2.30 23.24 6.62
CA HIS A 115 1.28 22.50 5.88
C HIS A 115 1.85 21.17 5.38
N ILE A 116 0.99 20.17 5.20
CA ILE A 116 1.44 18.85 4.75
C ILE A 116 2.12 18.88 3.37
N SER A 117 1.75 19.85 2.52
CA SER A 117 2.38 20.10 1.22
C SER A 117 3.83 20.57 1.32
N ASP A 118 4.25 21.14 2.45
CA ASP A 118 5.63 21.60 2.66
C ASP A 118 6.61 20.40 2.73
N TYR A 119 6.08 19.19 2.93
CA TYR A 119 6.84 17.96 3.04
C TYR A 119 6.82 17.09 1.76
N GLU A 120 6.17 17.55 0.68
CA GLU A 120 6.19 16.85 -0.61
C GLU A 120 7.64 16.70 -1.11
N GLY A 121 8.06 15.47 -1.43
CA GLY A 121 9.44 15.16 -1.81
C GLY A 121 10.13 14.19 -0.85
N VAL A 122 11.47 14.25 -0.78
CA VAL A 122 12.30 13.29 -0.04
C VAL A 122 12.93 13.93 1.19
N ASP A 123 12.75 13.32 2.37
CA ASP A 123 13.35 13.69 3.66
C ASP A 123 13.28 15.21 3.96
N GLN A 124 12.11 15.81 3.74
CA GLN A 124 11.89 17.26 3.94
C GLN A 124 11.69 17.64 5.41
N SER A 125 11.27 16.71 6.27
CA SER A 125 11.04 17.00 7.68
C SER A 125 12.35 17.07 8.48
N ALA A 126 12.40 18.00 9.44
CA ALA A 126 13.58 18.19 10.29
C ALA A 126 13.56 17.31 11.55
N LYS A 127 12.37 16.87 11.98
CA LYS A 127 12.15 16.13 13.21
C LYS A 127 11.30 14.88 12.96
N PRO A 128 11.48 13.81 13.75
CA PRO A 128 10.55 12.69 13.79
C PRO A 128 9.09 13.15 13.97
N GLN A 129 8.16 12.43 13.36
CA GLN A 129 6.73 12.63 13.61
C GLN A 129 6.37 12.32 15.07
N LEU A 130 5.22 12.80 15.54
CA LEU A 130 4.65 12.34 16.81
C LEU A 130 4.49 10.80 16.74
N PRO A 131 4.80 10.01 17.79
CA PRO A 131 4.79 8.56 17.67
C PRO A 131 3.50 8.01 17.03
N VAL A 132 3.66 7.19 15.99
CA VAL A 132 2.55 6.53 15.29
C VAL A 132 2.62 5.03 15.53
N VAL A 133 1.51 4.48 16.03
CA VAL A 133 1.23 3.04 16.03
C VAL A 133 0.25 2.76 14.89
N ALA A 134 0.54 1.79 14.04
CA ALA A 134 -0.28 1.51 12.88
C ALA A 134 -0.91 0.12 12.95
N ILE A 135 -2.23 0.08 13.15
CA ILE A 135 -3.04 -1.14 13.22
C ILE A 135 -3.72 -1.33 11.87
N ASN A 136 -3.15 -2.22 11.05
CA ASN A 136 -3.63 -2.47 9.69
C ASN A 136 -4.82 -3.44 9.68
N THR A 137 -5.77 -3.16 8.80
CA THR A 137 -6.99 -3.96 8.59
C THR A 137 -7.16 -4.41 7.14
N THR A 138 -6.19 -4.12 6.26
CA THR A 138 -6.23 -4.51 4.85
C THR A 138 -5.00 -5.28 4.41
N ALA A 139 -5.19 -6.41 3.73
CA ALA A 139 -4.08 -7.16 3.17
C ALA A 139 -3.68 -6.60 1.78
N GLY A 140 -2.98 -5.46 1.74
CA GLY A 140 -2.57 -4.84 0.47
C GLY A 140 -1.48 -3.77 0.55
N THR A 141 -1.79 -2.63 1.18
CA THR A 141 -1.02 -1.38 0.99
C THR A 141 0.33 -1.35 1.70
N ALA A 142 0.47 -2.14 2.77
CA ALA A 142 1.58 -2.08 3.72
C ALA A 142 1.89 -0.69 4.30
N SER A 143 0.99 0.30 4.20
CA SER A 143 1.30 1.66 4.65
C SER A 143 1.57 1.73 6.16
N GLU A 144 1.15 0.76 6.95
CA GLU A 144 1.51 0.64 8.36
C GLU A 144 3.03 0.50 8.62
N MET A 145 3.83 0.19 7.60
CA MET A 145 5.29 0.03 7.72
C MET A 145 6.11 0.96 6.82
N THR A 146 5.48 1.66 5.88
CA THR A 146 6.24 2.44 4.89
C THR A 146 6.71 3.78 5.43
N ARG A 147 7.77 4.29 4.80
CA ARG A 147 8.24 5.68 4.91
C ARG A 147 7.55 6.62 3.90
N PHE A 148 6.40 6.21 3.38
CA PHE A 148 5.60 6.98 2.43
C PHE A 148 4.37 7.55 3.12
N CYS A 149 3.98 8.75 2.76
CA CYS A 149 2.71 9.37 3.13
C CYS A 149 2.11 9.99 1.88
N ILE A 150 1.02 9.40 1.37
CA ILE A 150 0.40 9.82 0.11
C ILE A 150 -0.85 10.63 0.42
N ILE A 151 -0.82 11.92 0.11
CA ILE A 151 -1.91 12.86 0.41
C ILE A 151 -2.39 13.52 -0.87
N THR A 152 -3.70 13.53 -1.08
CA THR A 152 -4.34 14.17 -2.22
C THR A 152 -4.40 15.67 -2.01
N ASP A 153 -3.86 16.42 -2.96
CA ASP A 153 -4.03 17.86 -3.07
C ASP A 153 -5.30 18.14 -3.87
N GLU A 154 -6.35 18.57 -3.17
CA GLU A 154 -7.68 18.85 -3.75
C GLU A 154 -7.66 20.06 -4.70
N VAL A 155 -6.65 20.94 -4.60
CA VAL A 155 -6.51 22.13 -5.46
C VAL A 155 -5.80 21.77 -6.76
N ARG A 156 -4.72 20.99 -6.67
CA ARG A 156 -3.93 20.55 -7.85
C ARG A 156 -4.50 19.30 -8.52
N HIS A 157 -5.42 18.58 -7.87
CA HIS A 157 -5.95 17.28 -8.30
C HIS A 157 -4.86 16.22 -8.55
N ILE A 158 -3.84 16.21 -7.68
CA ILE A 158 -2.73 15.24 -7.72
C ILE A 158 -2.55 14.57 -6.37
N LYS A 159 -1.91 13.41 -6.37
CA LYS A 159 -1.40 12.76 -5.15
C LYS A 159 0.03 13.25 -4.87
N MET A 160 0.22 13.95 -3.75
CA MET A 160 1.54 14.32 -3.26
C MET A 160 2.21 13.08 -2.66
N ALA A 161 3.47 12.87 -3.03
CA ALA A 161 4.30 11.81 -2.46
C ALA A 161 5.28 12.40 -1.44
N ILE A 162 5.06 12.10 -0.16
CA ILE A 162 5.99 12.44 0.93
C ILE A 162 6.78 11.18 1.23
N VAL A 163 8.09 11.21 0.96
CA VAL A 163 9.02 10.10 1.16
C VAL A 163 9.98 10.48 2.27
N ASP A 164 9.67 10.13 3.51
CA ASP A 164 10.43 10.63 4.65
C ASP A 164 10.64 9.53 5.69
N ARG A 165 11.90 9.31 6.08
CA ARG A 165 12.23 8.35 7.15
C ARG A 165 11.41 8.60 8.43
N ASN A 166 11.09 9.86 8.72
CA ASN A 166 10.39 10.31 9.90
C ASN A 166 8.89 10.02 9.87
N VAL A 167 8.30 9.59 8.74
CA VAL A 167 6.90 9.13 8.70
C VAL A 167 6.75 7.62 8.94
N THR A 168 7.86 6.89 9.12
CA THR A 168 7.82 5.46 9.48
C THR A 168 7.18 5.30 10.86
N PRO A 169 6.14 4.46 11.02
CA PRO A 169 5.54 4.18 12.33
C PRO A 169 6.55 3.54 13.29
N VAL A 170 6.37 3.75 14.60
CA VAL A 170 7.23 3.15 15.63
C VAL A 170 6.87 1.69 15.89
N LEU A 171 5.60 1.34 15.65
CA LEU A 171 5.03 0.00 15.79
C LEU A 171 4.01 -0.24 14.67
N SER A 172 4.15 -1.35 13.96
CA SER A 172 3.11 -1.87 13.08
C SER A 172 2.42 -3.10 13.70
N VAL A 173 1.12 -3.24 13.44
CA VAL A 173 0.30 -4.35 13.93
C VAL A 173 -0.54 -4.90 12.78
N ASN A 174 -0.39 -6.19 12.51
CA ASN A 174 -1.14 -6.93 11.50
C ASN A 174 -1.81 -8.16 12.16
N ASP A 175 -2.98 -7.96 12.75
CA ASP A 175 -3.82 -9.05 13.26
C ASP A 175 -4.81 -9.49 12.15
N PRO A 176 -4.67 -10.70 11.59
CA PRO A 176 -5.58 -11.21 10.56
C PRO A 176 -7.05 -11.23 11.00
N GLY A 177 -7.33 -11.28 12.31
CA GLY A 177 -8.67 -11.19 12.88
C GLY A 177 -9.38 -9.87 12.59
N LEU A 178 -8.64 -8.78 12.32
CA LEU A 178 -9.21 -7.50 11.88
C LEU A 178 -9.46 -7.42 10.37
N MET A 179 -8.98 -8.41 9.60
CA MET A 179 -9.11 -8.45 8.14
C MET A 179 -10.26 -9.37 7.67
N VAL A 180 -10.83 -10.20 8.57
CA VAL A 180 -11.89 -11.17 8.24
C VAL A 180 -13.10 -10.50 7.59
N ALA A 181 -13.48 -9.32 8.08
CA ALA A 181 -14.65 -8.58 7.61
C ALA A 181 -14.47 -7.88 6.25
N MET A 182 -13.27 -7.93 5.65
CA MET A 182 -13.03 -7.35 4.33
C MET A 182 -13.95 -8.02 3.29
N PRO A 183 -14.76 -7.24 2.55
CA PRO A 183 -15.56 -7.78 1.45
C PRO A 183 -14.71 -8.49 0.40
N LYS A 184 -15.33 -9.41 -0.35
CA LYS A 184 -14.67 -10.17 -1.43
C LYS A 184 -13.93 -9.26 -2.41
N ALA A 185 -14.61 -8.24 -2.94
CA ALA A 185 -14.04 -7.30 -3.90
C ALA A 185 -12.85 -6.50 -3.31
N LEU A 186 -12.94 -6.09 -2.04
CA LEU A 186 -11.84 -5.38 -1.38
C LEU A 186 -10.64 -6.31 -1.17
N THR A 187 -10.88 -7.55 -0.75
CA THR A 187 -9.83 -8.57 -0.58
C THR A 187 -9.10 -8.86 -1.89
N ALA A 188 -9.85 -8.98 -2.99
CA ALA A 188 -9.28 -9.17 -4.33
C ALA A 188 -8.42 -7.97 -4.74
N ALA A 189 -8.97 -6.76 -4.63
CA ALA A 189 -8.27 -5.53 -5.01
C ALA A 189 -6.99 -5.32 -4.21
N THR A 190 -7.03 -5.45 -2.88
CA THR A 190 -5.85 -5.25 -2.03
C THR A 190 -4.83 -6.38 -2.18
N GLY A 191 -5.28 -7.62 -2.41
CA GLY A 191 -4.36 -8.74 -2.66
C GLY A 191 -3.61 -8.60 -3.98
N MET A 192 -4.27 -8.11 -5.03
CA MET A 192 -3.62 -7.78 -6.31
C MET A 192 -2.74 -6.54 -6.21
N ASP A 193 -3.06 -5.60 -5.32
CA ASP A 193 -2.19 -4.47 -4.98
C ASP A 193 -0.88 -4.95 -4.37
N ALA A 194 -0.94 -5.82 -3.35
CA ALA A 194 0.24 -6.46 -2.76
C ALA A 194 1.05 -7.28 -3.78
N LEU A 195 0.39 -7.91 -4.76
CA LEU A 195 1.08 -8.62 -5.84
C LEU A 195 1.85 -7.64 -6.73
N THR A 196 1.20 -6.54 -7.11
CA THR A 196 1.84 -5.46 -7.87
C THR A 196 3.05 -4.91 -7.12
N HIS A 197 2.92 -4.62 -5.82
CA HIS A 197 4.02 -4.19 -4.98
C HIS A 197 5.21 -5.14 -5.04
N ALA A 198 4.96 -6.45 -4.87
CA ALA A 198 6.01 -7.45 -4.88
C ALA A 198 6.68 -7.57 -6.26
N ILE A 199 5.90 -7.58 -7.35
CA ILE A 199 6.42 -7.68 -8.71
C ILE A 199 7.23 -6.44 -9.08
N GLU A 200 6.70 -5.24 -8.87
CA GLU A 200 7.39 -4.00 -9.23
C GLU A 200 8.65 -3.80 -8.39
N ALA A 201 8.62 -4.11 -7.09
CA ALA A 201 9.80 -4.08 -6.25
C ALA A 201 10.87 -5.09 -6.72
N TYR A 202 10.44 -6.26 -7.23
CA TYR A 202 11.36 -7.26 -7.76
C TYR A 202 11.97 -6.80 -9.08
N VAL A 203 11.22 -6.22 -10.01
CA VAL A 203 11.78 -5.79 -11.30
C VAL A 203 12.45 -4.41 -11.25
N SER A 204 12.31 -3.68 -10.14
CA SER A 204 12.87 -2.34 -9.95
C SER A 204 14.39 -2.26 -10.15
N THR A 205 14.85 -1.13 -10.69
CA THR A 205 16.29 -0.80 -10.80
C THR A 205 16.97 -0.57 -9.43
N ALA A 206 16.18 -0.41 -8.36
CA ALA A 206 16.66 -0.26 -6.98
C ALA A 206 16.53 -1.57 -6.15
N ALA A 207 16.22 -2.70 -6.79
CA ALA A 207 16.15 -3.99 -6.14
C ALA A 207 17.50 -4.41 -5.50
N THR A 208 17.41 -5.12 -4.38
CA THR A 208 18.52 -5.65 -3.59
C THR A 208 18.22 -7.10 -3.20
N PRO A 209 19.22 -7.90 -2.78
CA PRO A 209 18.97 -9.26 -2.31
C PRO A 209 17.94 -9.37 -1.17
N ILE A 210 17.84 -8.36 -0.29
CA ILE A 210 16.86 -8.33 0.80
C ILE A 210 15.45 -8.11 0.25
N THR A 211 15.27 -7.11 -0.62
CA THR A 211 13.97 -6.82 -1.24
C THR A 211 13.52 -7.95 -2.14
N ASP A 212 14.45 -8.61 -2.83
CA ASP A 212 14.19 -9.78 -3.68
C ASP A 212 13.63 -10.94 -2.88
N ALA A 213 14.26 -11.28 -1.75
CA ALA A 213 13.79 -12.34 -0.87
C ALA A 213 12.37 -12.06 -0.34
N CYS A 214 12.10 -10.81 0.04
CA CYS A 214 10.78 -10.40 0.52
C CYS A 214 9.73 -10.46 -0.60
N ALA A 215 10.04 -9.91 -1.78
CA ALA A 215 9.14 -9.88 -2.93
C ALA A 215 8.77 -11.30 -3.42
N LEU A 216 9.76 -12.18 -3.61
CA LEU A 216 9.50 -13.56 -4.05
C LEU A 216 8.64 -14.33 -3.04
N LYS A 217 8.90 -14.16 -1.73
CA LYS A 217 8.08 -14.83 -0.71
C LYS A 217 6.66 -14.25 -0.67
N ALA A 218 6.50 -12.94 -0.85
CA ALA A 218 5.19 -12.31 -0.96
C ALA A 218 4.40 -12.86 -2.15
N MET A 219 5.00 -12.93 -3.34
CA MET A 219 4.35 -13.49 -4.54
C MET A 219 3.89 -14.93 -4.35
N ALA A 220 4.73 -15.78 -3.74
CA ALA A 220 4.38 -17.17 -3.44
C ALA A 220 3.18 -17.27 -2.50
N LEU A 221 3.20 -16.52 -1.39
CA LEU A 221 2.07 -16.50 -0.45
C LEU A 221 0.78 -16.00 -1.12
N ILE A 222 0.86 -14.96 -1.96
CA ILE A 222 -0.32 -14.42 -2.67
C ILE A 222 -0.88 -15.45 -3.65
N ALA A 223 -0.02 -16.06 -4.46
CA ALA A 223 -0.42 -17.06 -5.44
C ALA A 223 -1.14 -18.27 -4.81
N ASP A 224 -0.67 -18.68 -3.62
CA ASP A 224 -1.21 -19.82 -2.88
C ASP A 224 -2.50 -19.51 -2.10
N ASN A 225 -2.74 -18.25 -1.70
CA ASN A 225 -3.77 -17.93 -0.70
C ASN A 225 -4.83 -16.93 -1.14
N LEU A 226 -4.55 -16.06 -2.12
CA LEU A 226 -5.48 -14.97 -2.44
C LEU A 226 -6.84 -15.48 -2.91
N ARG A 227 -6.86 -16.55 -3.72
CA ARG A 227 -8.11 -17.16 -4.21
C ARG A 227 -8.98 -17.64 -3.05
N GLN A 228 -8.38 -18.27 -2.05
CA GLN A 228 -9.04 -18.80 -0.85
C GLN A 228 -9.55 -17.66 0.04
N ALA A 229 -8.74 -16.64 0.29
CA ALA A 229 -9.15 -15.47 1.08
C ALA A 229 -10.33 -14.71 0.42
N VAL A 230 -10.36 -14.67 -0.91
CA VAL A 230 -11.45 -14.06 -1.69
C VAL A 230 -12.71 -14.95 -1.68
N ALA A 231 -12.56 -16.26 -1.86
CA ALA A 231 -13.69 -17.20 -1.87
C ALA A 231 -14.32 -17.40 -0.48
N ASN A 232 -13.50 -17.39 0.57
CA ASN A 232 -13.90 -17.56 1.96
C ASN A 232 -13.14 -16.57 2.86
N GLY A 233 -13.73 -15.39 3.11
CA GLY A 233 -13.12 -14.37 3.96
C GLY A 233 -12.89 -14.77 5.43
N SER A 234 -13.46 -15.90 5.88
CA SER A 234 -13.25 -16.47 7.21
C SER A 234 -12.17 -17.56 7.26
N ASP A 235 -11.52 -17.87 6.13
CA ASP A 235 -10.37 -18.77 6.10
C ASP A 235 -9.16 -18.06 6.76
N MET A 236 -8.93 -18.36 8.03
CA MET A 236 -7.89 -17.72 8.83
C MET A 236 -6.48 -18.03 8.35
N VAL A 237 -6.25 -19.21 7.74
CA VAL A 237 -4.94 -19.55 7.17
C VAL A 237 -4.66 -18.67 5.96
N ALA A 238 -5.65 -18.53 5.07
CA ALA A 238 -5.52 -17.66 3.91
C ALA A 238 -5.38 -16.18 4.33
N ARG A 239 -6.15 -15.72 5.33
CA ARG A 239 -6.05 -14.35 5.86
C ARG A 239 -4.70 -14.06 6.50
N GLU A 240 -4.19 -14.98 7.31
CA GLU A 240 -2.87 -14.84 7.94
C GLU A 240 -1.75 -14.80 6.90
N ASN A 241 -1.77 -15.72 5.95
CA ASN A 241 -0.79 -15.73 4.87
C ASN A 241 -0.84 -14.46 4.00
N MET A 242 -2.03 -13.94 3.71
CA MET A 242 -2.18 -12.65 3.00
C MET A 242 -1.70 -11.46 3.83
N ALA A 243 -1.88 -11.48 5.16
CA ALA A 243 -1.35 -10.44 6.06
C ALA A 243 0.19 -10.46 6.12
N TYR A 244 0.81 -11.64 6.07
CA TYR A 244 2.27 -11.74 5.92
C TYR A 244 2.73 -11.34 4.52
N ALA A 245 2.00 -11.74 3.47
CA ALA A 245 2.39 -11.47 2.10
C ALA A 245 2.40 -9.97 1.77
N GLN A 246 1.35 -9.24 2.18
CA GLN A 246 1.28 -7.79 1.97
C GLN A 246 2.41 -7.07 2.72
N PHE A 247 2.77 -7.53 3.93
CA PHE A 247 3.82 -6.91 4.72
C PHE A 247 5.20 -7.17 4.11
N LEU A 248 5.45 -8.39 3.62
CA LEU A 248 6.66 -8.75 2.88
C LEU A 248 6.77 -7.96 1.56
N ALA A 249 5.66 -7.78 0.85
CA ALA A 249 5.63 -6.88 -0.31
C ALA A 249 6.00 -5.45 0.11
N GLY A 250 5.43 -4.98 1.23
CA GLY A 250 5.79 -3.73 1.92
C GLY A 250 7.29 -3.56 2.17
N MET A 251 7.90 -4.54 2.82
CA MET A 251 9.34 -4.60 3.08
C MET A 251 10.16 -4.46 1.79
N ALA A 252 9.70 -5.07 0.69
CA ALA A 252 10.35 -4.96 -0.61
C ALA A 252 10.18 -3.55 -1.20
N PHE A 253 8.95 -3.10 -1.46
CA PHE A 253 8.72 -1.86 -2.21
C PHE A 253 9.07 -0.59 -1.43
N ASN A 254 9.01 -0.62 -0.09
CA ASN A 254 9.45 0.51 0.74
C ASN A 254 10.92 0.88 0.48
N ASN A 255 11.70 -0.09 0.02
CA ASN A 255 13.15 -0.02 -0.11
C ASN A 255 13.65 -0.13 -1.57
N ALA A 256 12.91 -0.86 -2.42
CA ALA A 256 13.18 -0.97 -3.85
C ALA A 256 12.30 -0.02 -4.69
N SER A 257 11.39 0.75 -4.09
CA SER A 257 10.39 1.53 -4.83
C SER A 257 9.52 0.61 -5.72
N LEU A 258 8.88 1.20 -6.73
CA LEU A 258 7.89 0.57 -7.61
C LEU A 258 8.25 0.84 -9.09
N GLY A 259 7.26 0.83 -9.98
CA GLY A 259 7.44 1.06 -11.41
C GLY A 259 6.24 1.77 -12.06
N TYR A 260 6.03 1.47 -13.34
CA TYR A 260 4.99 2.13 -14.13
C TYR A 260 3.56 1.71 -13.80
N VAL A 261 3.31 0.57 -13.16
CA VAL A 261 1.96 0.20 -12.74
C VAL A 261 1.44 1.24 -11.76
N HIS A 262 2.18 1.51 -10.69
CA HIS A 262 1.80 2.53 -9.71
C HIS A 262 1.82 3.95 -10.29
N ALA A 263 2.85 4.29 -11.08
CA ALA A 263 2.93 5.61 -11.70
C ALA A 263 1.69 5.95 -12.55
N MET A 264 1.16 4.95 -13.27
CA MET A 264 -0.06 5.06 -14.06
C MET A 264 -1.32 5.01 -13.19
N ALA A 265 -1.39 4.10 -12.22
CA ALA A 265 -2.54 3.95 -11.33
C ALA A 265 -2.79 5.17 -10.43
N HIS A 266 -1.74 5.89 -10.01
CA HIS A 266 -1.86 7.15 -9.28
C HIS A 266 -2.65 8.20 -10.06
N GLN A 267 -2.48 8.25 -11.39
CA GLN A 267 -3.20 9.20 -12.23
C GLN A 267 -4.69 8.87 -12.30
N LEU A 268 -5.02 7.58 -12.39
CA LEU A 268 -6.41 7.11 -12.35
C LEU A 268 -7.07 7.43 -10.99
N GLY A 269 -6.33 7.22 -9.89
CA GLY A 269 -6.80 7.53 -8.54
C GLY A 269 -6.93 9.04 -8.26
N GLY A 270 -6.06 9.88 -8.81
CA GLY A 270 -6.13 11.33 -8.66
C GLY A 270 -7.20 11.97 -9.55
N PHE A 271 -7.29 11.54 -10.81
CA PHE A 271 -8.16 12.16 -11.82
C PHE A 271 -9.62 11.70 -11.73
N TYR A 272 -9.85 10.41 -11.49
CA TYR A 272 -11.20 9.81 -11.45
C TYR A 272 -11.63 9.36 -10.04
N ASN A 273 -10.77 9.51 -9.03
CA ASN A 273 -11.00 8.99 -7.68
C ASN A 273 -11.25 7.47 -7.65
N LEU A 274 -10.61 6.72 -8.56
CA LEU A 274 -10.79 5.27 -8.68
C LEU A 274 -10.06 4.48 -7.57
N PRO A 275 -10.55 3.27 -7.23
CA PRO A 275 -9.91 2.41 -6.23
C PRO A 275 -8.50 1.95 -6.67
N HIS A 276 -7.50 2.26 -5.85
CA HIS A 276 -6.08 2.04 -6.15
C HIS A 276 -5.75 0.60 -6.57
N GLY A 277 -6.07 -0.38 -5.73
CA GLY A 277 -5.72 -1.78 -5.99
C GLY A 277 -6.36 -2.36 -7.26
N VAL A 278 -7.55 -1.87 -7.64
CA VAL A 278 -8.21 -2.29 -8.90
C VAL A 278 -7.46 -1.72 -10.11
N CYS A 279 -7.09 -0.43 -10.07
CA CYS A 279 -6.28 0.19 -11.12
C CYS A 279 -4.94 -0.53 -11.31
N ASN A 280 -4.23 -0.83 -10.21
CA ASN A 280 -2.98 -1.58 -10.26
C ASN A 280 -3.18 -2.98 -10.85
N ALA A 281 -4.21 -3.71 -10.39
CA ALA A 281 -4.50 -5.07 -10.87
C ALA A 281 -4.79 -5.14 -12.37
N ILE A 282 -5.50 -4.15 -12.93
CA ILE A 282 -5.79 -4.06 -14.36
C ILE A 282 -4.51 -3.75 -15.13
N LEU A 283 -3.70 -2.79 -14.69
CA LEU A 283 -2.52 -2.31 -15.41
C LEU A 283 -1.33 -3.28 -15.37
N LEU A 284 -1.19 -4.03 -14.27
CA LEU A 284 -0.05 -4.92 -13.99
C LEU A 284 0.38 -5.80 -15.20
N PRO A 285 -0.49 -6.65 -15.80
CA PRO A 285 -0.05 -7.51 -16.89
C PRO A 285 0.36 -6.75 -18.17
N HIS A 286 -0.14 -5.53 -18.37
CA HIS A 286 0.23 -4.71 -19.54
C HIS A 286 1.59 -4.05 -19.35
N VAL A 287 1.86 -3.51 -18.16
CA VAL A 287 3.17 -2.93 -17.83
C VAL A 287 4.24 -4.01 -17.81
N GLU A 288 3.98 -5.18 -17.23
CA GLU A 288 4.98 -6.26 -17.26
C GLU A 288 5.22 -6.82 -18.66
N SER A 289 4.22 -6.76 -19.55
CA SER A 289 4.43 -7.05 -20.98
C SER A 289 5.39 -6.04 -21.64
N PHE A 290 5.35 -4.77 -21.21
CA PHE A 290 6.30 -3.75 -21.65
C PHE A 290 7.70 -3.97 -21.04
N ASN A 291 7.78 -4.32 -19.76
CA ASN A 291 9.05 -4.56 -19.06
C ASN A 291 9.75 -5.86 -19.50
N ALA A 292 9.02 -6.83 -20.04
CA ALA A 292 9.56 -8.13 -20.45
C ALA A 292 10.75 -8.07 -21.42
N SER A 293 10.88 -7.01 -22.22
CA SER A 293 12.02 -6.87 -23.14
C SER A 293 13.36 -6.57 -22.44
N VAL A 294 13.36 -6.16 -21.18
CA VAL A 294 14.59 -5.78 -20.44
C VAL A 294 14.84 -6.65 -19.21
N CYS A 295 13.81 -7.28 -18.64
CA CYS A 295 13.93 -8.13 -17.45
C CYS A 295 13.29 -9.54 -17.59
N PRO A 296 13.41 -10.25 -18.74
CA PRO A 296 12.69 -11.50 -18.98
C PRO A 296 13.07 -12.62 -17.98
N SER A 297 14.33 -12.67 -17.52
CA SER A 297 14.76 -13.63 -16.50
C SER A 297 14.09 -13.37 -15.14
N ARG A 298 13.92 -12.10 -14.74
CA ARG A 298 13.24 -11.77 -13.48
C ARG A 298 11.75 -12.08 -13.55
N LEU A 299 11.13 -11.88 -14.72
CA LEU A 299 9.75 -12.34 -14.95
C LEU A 299 9.66 -13.88 -14.91
N THR A 300 10.69 -14.61 -15.34
CA THR A 300 10.72 -16.08 -15.18
C THR A 300 10.73 -16.49 -13.70
N ASP A 301 11.47 -15.77 -12.85
CA ASP A 301 11.43 -16.01 -11.40
C ASP A 301 10.04 -15.71 -10.81
N ILE A 302 9.36 -14.66 -11.32
CA ILE A 302 7.98 -14.32 -10.94
C ILE A 302 7.03 -15.45 -11.31
N ALA A 303 7.11 -16.01 -12.53
CA ALA A 303 6.31 -17.16 -12.93
C ALA A 303 6.52 -18.34 -11.96
N HIS A 304 7.77 -18.64 -11.62
CA HIS A 304 8.11 -19.70 -10.68
C HIS A 304 7.53 -19.44 -9.28
N ALA A 305 7.69 -18.22 -8.75
CA ALA A 305 7.14 -17.83 -7.46
C ALA A 305 5.60 -17.89 -7.43
N MET A 306 4.94 -17.67 -8.57
CA MET A 306 3.49 -17.80 -8.71
C MET A 306 3.02 -19.25 -8.95
N GLY A 307 3.92 -20.23 -8.93
CA GLY A 307 3.60 -21.66 -9.00
C GLY A 307 3.68 -22.28 -10.39
N GLU A 308 4.18 -21.56 -11.40
CA GLU A 308 4.36 -22.11 -12.74
C GLU A 308 5.62 -22.98 -12.85
N ASP A 309 5.59 -24.05 -13.66
CA ASP A 309 6.77 -24.86 -13.96
C ASP A 309 7.63 -24.18 -15.03
N THR A 310 8.74 -23.60 -14.60
CA THR A 310 9.65 -22.84 -15.47
C THR A 310 10.85 -23.65 -15.96
N ARG A 311 10.92 -24.95 -15.63
CA ARG A 311 12.08 -25.79 -16.00
C ARG A 311 12.18 -25.93 -17.52
N GLY A 312 13.34 -25.56 -18.05
CA GLY A 312 13.61 -25.64 -19.49
C GLY A 312 12.95 -24.56 -20.34
N LEU A 313 12.23 -23.61 -19.74
CA LEU A 313 11.72 -22.45 -20.46
C LEU A 313 12.87 -21.49 -20.80
N SER A 314 12.79 -20.87 -21.98
CA SER A 314 13.59 -19.69 -22.28
C SER A 314 13.12 -18.50 -21.42
N PRO A 315 13.95 -17.46 -21.19
CA PRO A 315 13.50 -16.25 -20.49
C PRO A 315 12.25 -15.61 -21.13
N ASP A 316 12.13 -15.68 -22.46
CA ASP A 316 10.97 -15.17 -23.19
C ASP A 316 9.71 -16.02 -22.93
N ASP A 317 9.84 -17.34 -22.88
CA ASP A 317 8.73 -18.22 -22.50
C ASP A 317 8.34 -18.05 -21.03
N GLY A 318 9.32 -17.91 -20.14
CA GLY A 318 9.11 -17.68 -18.71
C GLY A 318 8.41 -16.35 -18.43
N SER A 319 8.79 -15.28 -19.13
CA SER A 319 8.08 -13.99 -19.03
C SER A 319 6.63 -14.08 -19.51
N ARG A 320 6.35 -14.80 -20.60
CA ARG A 320 4.97 -15.07 -21.06
C ARG A 320 4.17 -15.86 -20.02
N ALA A 321 4.79 -16.84 -19.37
CA ALA A 321 4.16 -17.61 -18.31
C ALA A 321 3.80 -16.73 -17.10
N ALA A 322 4.69 -15.81 -16.69
CA ALA A 322 4.42 -14.86 -15.61
C ALA A 322 3.20 -13.97 -15.90
N ILE A 323 3.17 -13.36 -17.10
CA ILE A 323 2.07 -12.49 -17.52
C ILE A 323 0.75 -13.28 -17.59
N ALA A 324 0.80 -14.54 -18.04
CA ALA A 324 -0.37 -15.42 -18.04
C ALA A 324 -0.85 -15.73 -16.61
N ALA A 325 0.06 -16.05 -15.68
CA ALA A 325 -0.26 -16.30 -14.28
C ALA A 325 -0.92 -15.09 -13.60
N ILE A 326 -0.40 -13.88 -13.84
CA ILE A 326 -0.98 -12.62 -13.36
C ILE A 326 -2.43 -12.46 -13.87
N ARG A 327 -2.64 -12.61 -15.20
CA ARG A 327 -4.00 -12.52 -15.80
C ARG A 327 -4.93 -13.59 -15.26
N ASN A 328 -4.45 -14.81 -15.06
CA ASN A 328 -5.22 -15.92 -14.51
C ASN A 328 -5.67 -15.65 -13.09
N LEU A 329 -4.76 -15.15 -12.23
CA LEU A 329 -5.09 -14.80 -10.86
C LEU A 329 -6.09 -13.64 -10.82
N SER A 330 -5.82 -12.56 -11.57
CA SER A 330 -6.70 -11.37 -11.66
C SER A 330 -8.14 -11.76 -12.03
N ARG A 331 -8.32 -12.62 -13.04
CA ARG A 331 -9.65 -13.17 -13.41
C ARG A 331 -10.25 -14.06 -12.33
N ALA A 332 -9.44 -14.92 -11.70
CA ALA A 332 -9.92 -15.86 -10.67
C ALA A 332 -10.45 -15.17 -9.41
N VAL A 333 -10.05 -13.92 -9.17
CA VAL A 333 -10.51 -13.11 -8.03
C VAL A 333 -11.47 -11.99 -8.44
N ASP A 334 -12.02 -12.06 -9.65
CA ASP A 334 -13.05 -11.15 -10.18
C ASP A 334 -12.61 -9.67 -10.27
N ILE A 335 -11.36 -9.39 -10.66
CA ILE A 335 -10.95 -8.03 -11.06
C ILE A 335 -11.61 -7.67 -12.42
N PRO A 336 -12.09 -6.43 -12.62
CA PRO A 336 -12.59 -5.94 -13.91
C PRO A 336 -11.58 -6.17 -15.04
N ALA A 337 -12.06 -6.42 -16.26
CA ALA A 337 -11.19 -6.82 -17.36
C ALA A 337 -10.39 -5.64 -17.98
N GLY A 338 -10.83 -4.40 -17.76
CA GLY A 338 -10.21 -3.22 -18.33
C GLY A 338 -10.70 -1.91 -17.72
N LEU A 339 -10.02 -0.81 -18.07
CA LEU A 339 -10.24 0.52 -17.54
C LEU A 339 -11.56 1.14 -18.02
N ARG A 340 -12.12 0.72 -19.16
CA ARG A 340 -13.45 1.17 -19.62
C ARG A 340 -14.56 0.77 -18.64
N GLU A 341 -14.44 -0.38 -17.97
CA GLU A 341 -15.40 -0.79 -16.93
C GLU A 341 -15.39 0.15 -15.71
N LEU A 342 -14.29 0.86 -15.50
CA LEU A 342 -14.13 1.88 -14.46
C LEU A 342 -14.51 3.29 -14.94
N GLY A 343 -14.97 3.44 -16.19
CA GLY A 343 -15.35 4.73 -16.76
C GLY A 343 -14.19 5.60 -17.25
N VAL A 344 -12.98 5.04 -17.39
CA VAL A 344 -11.83 5.76 -17.97
C VAL A 344 -12.08 6.03 -19.45
N LYS A 345 -11.79 7.26 -19.88
CA LYS A 345 -12.01 7.72 -21.25
C LYS A 345 -10.71 7.78 -22.03
N GLU A 346 -10.78 7.39 -23.29
CA GLU A 346 -9.63 7.41 -24.19
C GLU A 346 -9.10 8.83 -24.44
N GLU A 347 -9.97 9.84 -24.40
CA GLU A 347 -9.61 11.26 -24.56
C GLU A 347 -8.71 11.80 -23.43
N ASP A 348 -8.74 11.18 -22.25
CA ASP A 348 -7.94 11.61 -21.10
C ASP A 348 -6.53 10.99 -21.08
N ILE A 349 -6.27 9.96 -21.91
CA ILE A 349 -5.00 9.22 -21.94
C ILE A 349 -3.76 10.10 -22.13
N PRO A 350 -3.73 11.10 -23.04
CA PRO A 350 -2.55 11.96 -23.18
C PRO A 350 -2.18 12.68 -21.89
N THR A 351 -3.18 13.16 -21.15
CA THR A 351 -2.97 13.84 -19.85
C THR A 351 -2.49 12.86 -18.78
N LEU A 352 -3.13 11.69 -18.68
CA LEU A 352 -2.74 10.64 -17.74
C LEU A 352 -1.31 10.16 -17.99
N ALA A 353 -0.92 9.94 -19.24
CA ALA A 353 0.43 9.51 -19.61
C ALA A 353 1.49 10.57 -19.28
N ALA A 354 1.21 11.85 -19.61
CA ALA A 354 2.11 12.95 -19.30
C ALA A 354 2.35 13.13 -17.79
N ASN A 355 1.34 12.86 -16.96
CA ASN A 355 1.48 12.89 -15.51
C ASN A 355 2.15 11.65 -14.95
N ALA A 356 1.86 10.46 -15.49
CA ALA A 356 2.50 9.21 -15.07
C ALA A 356 4.03 9.26 -15.27
N LEU A 357 4.52 9.90 -16.33
CA LEU A 357 5.96 10.11 -16.56
C LEU A 357 6.63 11.03 -15.52
N LYS A 358 5.86 11.83 -14.79
CA LYS A 358 6.36 12.72 -13.72
C LYS A 358 6.27 12.07 -12.34
N ASP A 359 5.60 10.93 -12.23
CA ASP A 359 5.40 10.23 -10.97
C ASP A 359 6.72 9.57 -10.51
N ALA A 360 7.02 9.70 -9.22
CA ALA A 360 8.27 9.23 -8.64
C ALA A 360 8.43 7.69 -8.75
N CYS A 361 7.33 6.92 -8.78
CA CYS A 361 7.39 5.47 -8.94
C CYS A 361 7.99 5.08 -10.30
N GLY A 362 7.80 5.88 -11.34
CA GLY A 362 8.31 5.62 -12.69
C GLY A 362 9.84 5.70 -12.80
N LEU A 363 10.52 6.37 -11.86
CA LEU A 363 11.97 6.52 -11.85
C LEU A 363 12.70 5.17 -11.73
N THR A 364 12.10 4.23 -11.02
CA THR A 364 12.69 2.92 -10.72
C THR A 364 12.19 1.80 -11.63
N ASN A 365 11.34 2.11 -12.63
CA ASN A 365 10.91 1.12 -13.60
C ASN A 365 12.11 0.58 -14.40
N PRO A 366 12.23 -0.74 -14.65
CA PRO A 366 13.39 -1.32 -15.33
C PRO A 366 13.58 -0.85 -16.76
N ARG A 367 12.47 -0.46 -17.42
CA ARG A 367 12.47 0.05 -18.79
C ARG A 367 12.02 1.50 -18.79
N PRO A 368 12.84 2.49 -19.16
CA PRO A 368 12.35 3.85 -19.35
C PRO A 368 11.34 3.87 -20.51
N ALA A 369 10.33 4.73 -20.40
CA ALA A 369 9.30 4.92 -21.41
C ALA A 369 9.22 6.37 -21.89
N GLU A 370 8.84 6.52 -23.15
CA GLU A 370 8.38 7.77 -23.73
C GLU A 370 6.85 7.90 -23.60
N GLN A 371 6.32 9.11 -23.77
CA GLN A 371 4.89 9.38 -23.62
C GLN A 371 4.01 8.46 -24.47
N LEU A 372 4.34 8.30 -25.76
CA LEU A 372 3.57 7.44 -26.67
C LEU A 372 3.54 5.97 -26.22
N GLN A 373 4.56 5.49 -25.50
CA GLN A 373 4.59 4.14 -24.97
C GLN A 373 3.67 4.01 -23.75
N ILE A 374 3.68 4.97 -22.83
CA ILE A 374 2.73 4.99 -21.70
C ILE A 374 1.28 5.09 -22.19
N GLU A 375 1.02 5.94 -23.19
CA GLU A 375 -0.31 6.02 -23.81
C GLU A 375 -0.73 4.69 -24.46
N ALA A 376 0.20 3.98 -25.10
CA ALA A 376 -0.07 2.66 -25.68
C ALA A 376 -0.40 1.60 -24.62
N ILE A 377 0.25 1.66 -23.44
CA ILE A 377 -0.08 0.78 -22.31
C ILE A 377 -1.50 1.09 -21.81
N PHE A 378 -1.85 2.37 -21.60
CA PHE A 378 -3.22 2.74 -21.23
C PHE A 378 -4.26 2.24 -22.23
N ARG A 379 -4.02 2.45 -23.54
CA ARG A 379 -4.93 1.97 -24.60
C ARG A 379 -5.05 0.45 -24.62
N SER A 380 -3.98 -0.27 -24.29
CA SER A 380 -3.99 -1.73 -24.19
C SER A 380 -4.79 -2.25 -23.00
N ALA A 381 -4.97 -1.42 -21.98
CA ALA A 381 -5.70 -1.73 -20.74
C ALA A 381 -7.15 -1.17 -20.74
N LEU A 382 -7.58 -0.47 -21.79
CA LEU A 382 -8.92 0.12 -21.91
C LEU A 382 -10.02 -0.94 -22.01
#